data_AF-A0A8S2D849-F1
#
_entry.id   AF-A0A8S2D849-F1
#
_cell.length_a   1.000
_cell.length_b   1.000
_cell.length_c   1.000
_cell.angle_alpha   90.00
_cell.angle_beta   90.00
_cell.angle_gamma   90.00
#
_symmetry.space_group_name_H-M   'P 1'
#
loop_
_entity.id
_entity.type
_entity.pdbx_description
1 polymer ?
#
loop_
_entity_poly.entity_id
_entity_poly.type
_entity_poly.pdbx_seq_one_letter_code
_entity_poly.pdbx_strand_id
1 'polypeptide(L)'
;MYIITVLLVVLATCYGAPHKSKEPVACGYDSCNLGQADKLNVHIVAHTHDDVGWLKTVDQYFYGARNNIQHAGVQYIIDSVIQSLVQNPDRRFIYVEMAFFWRWWNQQTDDMQATVKGLVNDGRLEFISGGWCMNDEAATHYNSIIDQHTLGFEFLKNRFGECARPKIGWQIDPFGHSRELASLFAQMGFDGLFFGRADYQDYEQRNKTKTMEMVWKASDNL
;
A
#
# COMPACT_ATOMS: atom_id res chain seq x y z
N MET A 1 54.34 -41.79 -46.85
CA MET A 1 52.88 -41.64 -46.70
C MET A 1 52.65 -40.72 -45.51
N TYR A 2 52.52 -39.41 -45.74
CA TYR A 2 52.41 -38.40 -44.67
C TYR A 2 50.92 -38.18 -44.37
N ILE A 3 50.50 -38.47 -43.14
CA ILE A 3 49.15 -38.19 -42.64
C ILE A 3 49.18 -36.78 -42.06
N ILE A 4 48.44 -35.85 -42.69
CA ILE A 4 48.23 -34.50 -42.19
C ILE A 4 47.05 -34.55 -41.22
N THR A 5 47.30 -34.27 -39.94
CA THR A 5 46.26 -34.11 -38.93
C THR A 5 45.79 -32.66 -38.96
N VAL A 6 44.56 -32.42 -39.41
CA VAL A 6 43.92 -31.09 -39.39
C VAL A 6 43.28 -30.88 -38.02
N LEU A 7 43.77 -29.91 -37.26
CA LEU A 7 43.19 -29.50 -35.98
C LEU A 7 42.05 -28.51 -36.24
N LEU A 8 40.82 -28.91 -35.93
CA LEU A 8 39.62 -28.07 -36.06
C LEU A 8 39.44 -27.25 -34.77
N VAL A 9 39.70 -25.95 -34.84
CA VAL A 9 39.47 -25.00 -33.73
C VAL A 9 38.03 -24.49 -33.84
N VAL A 10 37.16 -24.91 -32.94
CA VAL A 10 35.80 -24.37 -32.81
C VAL A 10 35.84 -23.12 -31.93
N LEU A 11 35.76 -21.95 -32.54
CA LEU A 11 35.56 -20.68 -31.85
C LEU A 11 34.08 -20.58 -31.42
N ALA A 12 33.80 -20.90 -30.16
CA ALA A 12 32.50 -20.61 -29.55
C ALA A 12 32.38 -19.10 -29.33
N THR A 13 31.55 -18.43 -30.13
CA THR A 13 31.17 -17.04 -29.90
C THR A 13 30.11 -16.99 -28.82
N CYS A 14 30.49 -16.58 -27.61
CA CYS A 14 29.54 -16.29 -26.55
C CYS A 14 28.80 -14.98 -26.90
N TYR A 15 27.61 -15.09 -27.50
CA TYR A 15 26.69 -13.96 -27.56
C TYR A 15 26.17 -13.70 -26.14
N GLY A 16 26.71 -12.68 -25.48
CA GLY A 16 26.09 -12.13 -24.29
C GLY A 16 24.68 -11.66 -24.63
N ALA A 17 23.68 -12.18 -23.92
CA ALA A 17 22.32 -11.69 -24.06
C ALA A 17 22.32 -10.16 -23.85
N PRO A 18 21.68 -9.38 -24.73
CA PRO A 18 21.60 -7.94 -24.55
C PRO A 18 21.02 -7.66 -23.16
N HIS A 19 21.71 -6.82 -22.39
CA HIS A 19 21.20 -6.31 -21.12
C HIS A 19 19.88 -5.63 -21.45
N LYS A 20 18.75 -6.30 -21.16
CA LYS A 20 17.45 -5.64 -21.20
C LYS A 20 17.58 -4.44 -20.26
N SER A 21 17.59 -3.24 -20.83
CA SER A 21 17.33 -2.03 -20.06
C SER A 21 16.06 -2.31 -19.27
N LYS A 22 16.13 -2.17 -17.93
CA LYS A 22 14.92 -2.27 -17.10
C LYS A 22 13.89 -1.34 -17.73
N GLU A 23 12.79 -1.90 -18.23
CA GLU A 23 11.67 -1.05 -18.62
C GLU A 23 11.31 -0.18 -17.42
N PRO A 24 10.97 1.11 -17.62
CA PRO A 24 10.58 1.97 -16.52
C PRO A 24 9.44 1.28 -15.76
N VAL A 25 9.61 1.19 -14.44
CA VAL A 25 8.60 0.57 -13.57
C VAL A 25 7.35 1.44 -13.63
N ALA A 26 6.30 0.96 -14.29
CA ALA A 26 5.01 1.62 -14.37
C ALA A 26 4.26 1.44 -13.05
N CYS A 27 4.59 2.25 -12.04
CA CYS A 27 3.96 2.23 -10.73
C CYS A 27 3.26 3.56 -10.40
N GLY A 28 2.49 3.58 -9.32
CA GLY A 28 1.61 4.72 -9.02
C GLY A 28 0.48 4.83 -10.06
N TYR A 29 0.17 6.06 -10.50
CA TYR A 29 -0.93 6.31 -11.42
C TYR A 29 -0.78 5.66 -12.80
N ASP A 30 0.45 5.41 -13.24
CA ASP A 30 0.73 4.71 -14.50
C ASP A 30 0.27 3.25 -14.47
N SER A 31 0.12 2.68 -13.26
CA SER A 31 -0.41 1.33 -13.06
C SER A 31 -1.94 1.29 -12.96
N CYS A 32 -2.66 2.42 -12.97
CA CYS A 32 -4.10 2.45 -12.70
C CYS A 32 -4.95 1.90 -13.85
N ASN A 33 -6.02 1.18 -13.50
CA ASN A 33 -7.05 0.79 -14.44
C ASN A 33 -8.03 1.96 -14.64
N LEU A 34 -7.91 2.70 -15.76
CA LEU A 34 -8.70 3.92 -16.04
C LEU A 34 -10.18 3.66 -16.36
N GLY A 35 -10.58 2.40 -16.54
CA GLY A 35 -11.96 2.05 -16.90
C GLY A 35 -12.33 2.47 -18.33
N GLN A 36 -13.62 2.65 -18.59
CA GLN A 36 -14.18 3.06 -19.88
C GLN A 36 -14.96 4.37 -19.72
N ALA A 37 -14.61 5.40 -20.51
CA ALA A 37 -15.10 6.78 -20.31
C ALA A 37 -16.64 6.90 -20.34
N ASP A 38 -17.31 6.17 -21.23
CA ASP A 38 -18.75 6.27 -21.45
C ASP A 38 -19.56 5.20 -20.69
N LYS A 39 -18.99 4.65 -19.61
CA LYS A 39 -19.65 3.62 -18.80
C LYS A 39 -19.56 3.96 -17.31
N LEU A 40 -20.46 3.37 -16.54
CA LEU A 40 -20.29 3.29 -15.11
C LEU A 40 -19.08 2.39 -14.81
N ASN A 41 -18.05 2.96 -14.18
CA ASN A 41 -16.90 2.23 -13.71
C ASN A 41 -17.07 1.92 -12.23
N VAL A 42 -16.96 0.64 -11.88
CA VAL A 42 -17.05 0.18 -10.49
C VAL A 42 -15.66 -0.27 -10.05
N HIS A 43 -15.04 0.48 -9.15
CA HIS A 43 -13.73 0.17 -8.59
C HIS A 43 -13.92 -0.69 -7.33
N ILE A 44 -13.58 -1.97 -7.42
CA ILE A 44 -13.57 -2.86 -6.26
C ILE A 44 -12.22 -2.72 -5.57
N VAL A 45 -12.20 -2.12 -4.38
CA VAL A 45 -10.98 -1.89 -3.60
C VAL A 45 -10.91 -2.91 -2.48
N ALA A 46 -10.12 -3.96 -2.68
CA ALA A 46 -9.91 -4.98 -1.65
C ALA A 46 -8.94 -4.47 -0.58
N HIS A 47 -9.35 -4.54 0.68
CA HIS A 47 -8.58 -4.09 1.84
C HIS A 47 -8.84 -4.96 3.07
N THR A 48 -8.03 -4.77 4.10
CA THR A 48 -8.28 -5.21 5.48
C THR A 48 -8.21 -3.98 6.39
N HIS A 49 -8.87 -4.02 7.54
CA HIS A 49 -8.72 -3.00 8.58
C HIS A 49 -8.12 -3.67 9.80
N ASP A 50 -6.84 -3.43 10.04
CA ASP A 50 -6.06 -4.13 11.06
C ASP A 50 -5.76 -3.17 12.22
N ASP A 51 -6.67 -3.08 13.20
CA ASP A 51 -6.49 -2.23 14.39
C ASP A 51 -5.16 -2.52 15.09
N VAL A 52 -4.31 -1.49 15.26
CA VAL A 52 -3.03 -1.58 15.98
C VAL A 52 -3.28 -1.55 17.50
N GLY A 53 -4.08 -2.51 17.97
CA GLY A 53 -4.58 -2.60 19.33
C GLY A 53 -5.99 -2.01 19.49
N TRP A 54 -6.92 -2.82 20.00
CA TRP A 54 -8.31 -2.43 20.28
C TRP A 54 -8.91 -3.40 21.31
N LEU A 55 -9.51 -4.52 20.87
CA LEU A 55 -9.98 -5.58 21.77
C LEU A 55 -8.86 -6.54 22.18
N LYS A 56 -7.84 -6.67 21.33
CA LYS A 56 -6.63 -7.43 21.59
C LYS A 56 -5.41 -6.51 21.55
N THR A 57 -4.32 -6.93 22.17
CA THR A 57 -3.03 -6.24 22.01
C THR A 57 -2.49 -6.41 20.58
N VAL A 58 -1.59 -5.54 20.14
CA VAL A 58 -0.90 -5.64 18.84
C VAL A 58 -0.36 -7.05 18.58
N ASP A 59 0.39 -7.63 19.52
CA ASP A 59 0.98 -8.98 19.36
C ASP A 59 -0.08 -10.07 19.23
N GLN A 60 -1.18 -9.96 19.96
CA GLN A 60 -2.28 -10.92 19.89
C GLN A 60 -3.03 -10.83 18.56
N TYR A 61 -3.21 -9.64 18.01
CA TYR A 61 -3.70 -9.48 16.63
C TYR A 61 -2.72 -10.03 15.62
N PHE A 62 -1.43 -9.73 15.76
CA PHE A 62 -0.43 -10.18 14.80
C PHE A 62 -0.35 -11.71 14.72
N TYR A 63 -0.18 -12.37 15.87
CA TYR A 63 0.01 -13.81 15.93
C TYR A 63 -1.29 -14.63 15.89
N GLY A 64 -2.46 -13.99 15.97
CA GLY A 64 -3.73 -14.71 16.06
C GLY A 64 -4.00 -15.37 17.41
N ALA A 65 -3.44 -14.82 18.49
CA ALA A 65 -3.70 -15.28 19.85
C ALA A 65 -5.04 -14.74 20.39
N ARG A 66 -5.57 -15.40 21.42
CA ARG A 66 -6.83 -15.05 22.10
C ARG A 66 -8.02 -14.84 21.15
N ASN A 67 -8.17 -15.74 20.18
CA ASN A 67 -9.27 -15.69 19.20
C ASN A 67 -10.67 -15.87 19.81
N ASN A 68 -10.76 -16.27 21.08
CA ASN A 68 -12.00 -16.24 21.85
C ASN A 68 -12.46 -14.81 22.21
N ILE A 69 -11.58 -13.80 22.16
CA ILE A 69 -11.94 -12.37 22.32
C ILE A 69 -12.40 -11.81 20.98
N GLN A 70 -11.55 -11.97 19.95
CA GLN A 70 -11.86 -11.60 18.58
C GLN A 70 -11.03 -12.47 17.63
N HIS A 71 -11.70 -13.09 16.66
CA HIS A 71 -11.07 -13.95 15.67
C HIS A 71 -10.33 -13.09 14.63
N ALA A 72 -9.01 -12.93 14.80
CA ALA A 72 -8.19 -12.11 13.92
C ALA A 72 -6.70 -12.50 14.08
N GLY A 73 -5.99 -12.62 12.97
CA GLY A 73 -4.57 -12.99 12.91
C GLY A 73 -3.88 -12.35 11.71
N VAL A 74 -3.23 -11.20 11.91
CA VAL A 74 -2.75 -10.34 10.81
C VAL A 74 -1.67 -11.01 9.96
N GLN A 75 -0.77 -11.80 10.56
CA GLN A 75 0.24 -12.52 9.78
C GLN A 75 -0.40 -13.42 8.69
N TYR A 76 -1.52 -14.08 9.01
CA TYR A 76 -2.22 -14.97 8.09
C TYR A 76 -2.98 -14.19 7.01
N ILE A 77 -3.46 -13.00 7.34
CA ILE A 77 -4.09 -12.08 6.37
C ILE A 77 -3.03 -11.71 5.33
N ILE A 78 -1.87 -11.21 5.75
CA ILE A 78 -0.80 -10.80 4.81
C ILE A 78 -0.33 -12.00 3.98
N ASP A 79 -0.06 -13.16 4.60
CA ASP A 79 0.36 -14.37 3.88
C ASP A 79 -0.63 -14.75 2.75
N SER A 80 -1.93 -14.77 3.09
CA SER A 80 -2.98 -15.15 2.14
C SER A 80 -3.20 -14.12 1.04
N VAL A 81 -3.06 -12.82 1.35
CA VAL A 81 -3.12 -11.73 0.36
C VAL A 81 -1.98 -11.87 -0.64
N ILE A 82 -0.73 -12.03 -0.18
CA ILE A 82 0.42 -12.16 -1.07
C ILE A 82 0.27 -13.38 -1.97
N GLN A 83 -0.12 -14.54 -1.43
CA GLN A 83 -0.39 -15.73 -2.23
C GLN A 83 -1.51 -15.49 -3.26
N SER A 84 -2.60 -14.84 -2.85
CA SER A 84 -3.73 -14.53 -3.73
C SER A 84 -3.33 -13.58 -4.85
N LEU A 85 -2.49 -12.58 -4.58
CA LEU A 85 -1.96 -11.68 -5.60
C LEU A 85 -1.07 -12.46 -6.58
N VAL A 86 -0.14 -13.28 -6.11
CA VAL A 86 0.72 -14.09 -7.01
C VAL A 86 -0.10 -14.98 -7.95
N GLN A 87 -1.22 -15.54 -7.49
CA GLN A 87 -2.05 -16.46 -8.28
C GLN A 87 -2.81 -15.82 -9.44
N ASN A 88 -3.07 -14.51 -9.43
CA ASN A 88 -3.83 -13.87 -10.50
C ASN A 88 -3.36 -12.41 -10.69
N PRO A 89 -2.79 -12.05 -11.86
CA PRO A 89 -2.22 -10.73 -12.14
C PRO A 89 -3.24 -9.57 -12.09
N ASP A 90 -4.53 -9.83 -12.24
CA ASP A 90 -5.56 -8.80 -12.23
C ASP A 90 -5.96 -8.35 -10.81
N ARG A 91 -5.62 -9.16 -9.80
CA ARG A 91 -5.95 -8.85 -8.40
C ARG A 91 -5.09 -7.71 -7.88
N ARG A 92 -5.72 -6.84 -7.10
CA ARG A 92 -5.09 -5.75 -6.36
C ARG A 92 -5.53 -5.77 -4.90
N PHE A 93 -4.68 -5.22 -4.03
CA PHE A 93 -4.97 -5.07 -2.61
C PHE A 93 -4.30 -3.82 -2.06
N ILE A 94 -5.00 -3.06 -1.22
CA ILE A 94 -4.42 -1.95 -0.45
C ILE A 94 -4.11 -2.40 0.99
N TYR A 95 -2.94 -2.00 1.51
CA TYR A 95 -2.56 -2.26 2.89
C TYR A 95 -2.18 -0.95 3.61
N VAL A 96 -2.58 -0.79 4.88
CA VAL A 96 -2.57 0.50 5.58
C VAL A 96 -1.57 0.54 6.74
N GLU A 97 -1.68 -0.37 7.71
CA GLU A 97 -1.02 -0.24 9.01
C GLU A 97 0.42 -0.75 9.04
N MET A 98 1.41 0.16 8.91
CA MET A 98 2.81 -0.23 8.78
C MET A 98 3.39 -0.93 10.01
N ALA A 99 2.80 -0.76 11.19
CA ALA A 99 3.22 -1.49 12.39
C ALA A 99 3.17 -3.02 12.21
N PHE A 100 2.10 -3.52 11.59
CA PHE A 100 1.95 -4.95 11.31
C PHE A 100 2.77 -5.38 10.11
N PHE A 101 2.74 -4.60 9.02
CA PHE A 101 3.48 -4.94 7.82
C PHE A 101 4.99 -4.98 8.08
N TRP A 102 5.54 -4.00 8.80
CA TRP A 102 6.95 -3.97 9.20
C TRP A 102 7.34 -5.23 9.99
N ARG A 103 6.48 -5.65 10.92
CA ARG A 103 6.73 -6.86 11.71
C ARG A 103 6.72 -8.11 10.86
N TRP A 104 5.70 -8.26 10.00
CA TRP A 104 5.60 -9.37 9.07
C TRP A 104 6.82 -9.40 8.14
N TRP A 105 7.17 -8.26 7.54
CA TRP A 105 8.30 -8.11 6.62
C TRP A 105 9.62 -8.64 7.18
N ASN A 106 9.93 -8.29 8.43
CA ASN A 106 11.19 -8.69 9.08
C ASN A 106 11.26 -10.19 9.43
N GLN A 107 10.16 -10.93 9.28
CA GLN A 107 10.11 -12.39 9.47
C GLN A 107 10.19 -13.16 8.15
N GLN A 108 10.19 -12.46 7.00
CA GLN A 108 10.14 -13.09 5.69
C GLN A 108 11.51 -13.47 5.14
N THR A 109 11.54 -14.51 4.29
CA THR A 109 12.71 -14.89 3.51
C THR A 109 13.02 -13.88 2.40
N ASP A 110 14.25 -13.87 1.90
CA ASP A 110 14.65 -13.00 0.78
C ASP A 110 13.78 -13.22 -0.46
N ASP A 111 13.38 -14.46 -0.75
CA ASP A 111 12.50 -14.80 -1.87
C ASP A 111 11.10 -14.20 -1.72
N MET A 112 10.53 -14.26 -0.50
CA MET A 112 9.24 -13.65 -0.21
C MET A 112 9.33 -12.13 -0.28
N GLN A 113 10.38 -11.53 0.29
CA GLN A 113 10.63 -10.09 0.16
C GLN A 113 10.78 -9.65 -1.29
N ALA A 114 11.46 -10.42 -2.13
CA ALA A 114 11.58 -10.16 -3.57
C ALA A 114 10.22 -10.25 -4.27
N THR A 115 9.41 -11.25 -3.93
CA THR A 115 8.05 -11.42 -4.46
C THR A 115 7.17 -10.21 -4.15
N VAL A 116 7.15 -9.77 -2.89
CA VAL A 116 6.37 -8.60 -2.46
C VAL A 116 6.85 -7.32 -3.14
N LYS A 117 8.18 -7.11 -3.26
CA LYS A 117 8.71 -5.98 -4.02
C LYS A 117 8.25 -5.98 -5.47
N GLY A 118 8.17 -7.15 -6.10
CA GLY A 118 7.57 -7.31 -7.44
C GLY A 118 6.12 -6.83 -7.47
N LEU A 119 5.28 -7.33 -6.55
CA LEU A 119 3.87 -6.94 -6.46
C LEU A 119 3.65 -5.43 -6.24
N VAL A 120 4.52 -4.78 -5.45
CA VAL A 120 4.48 -3.33 -5.23
C VAL A 120 4.89 -2.57 -6.48
N ASN A 121 5.97 -2.99 -7.13
CA ASN A 121 6.43 -2.38 -8.38
C ASN A 121 5.40 -2.52 -9.52
N ASP A 122 4.64 -3.61 -9.53
CA ASP A 122 3.57 -3.86 -10.48
C ASP A 122 2.26 -3.11 -10.14
N GLY A 123 2.20 -2.37 -9.02
CA GLY A 123 1.00 -1.65 -8.55
C GLY A 123 -0.14 -2.57 -8.07
N ARG A 124 0.20 -3.82 -7.71
CA ARG A 124 -0.77 -4.86 -7.32
C ARG A 124 -0.96 -4.95 -5.82
N LEU A 125 0.11 -4.70 -5.07
CA LEU A 125 0.04 -4.37 -3.65
C LEU A 125 0.35 -2.89 -3.50
N GLU A 126 -0.61 -2.11 -3.03
CA GLU A 126 -0.45 -0.67 -2.83
C GLU A 126 -0.49 -0.32 -1.34
N PHE A 127 0.43 0.53 -0.90
CA PHE A 127 0.39 1.09 0.46
C PHE A 127 -0.39 2.40 0.44
N ILE A 128 -1.43 2.48 1.27
CA ILE A 128 -2.32 3.64 1.38
C ILE A 128 -2.29 4.19 2.80
N SER A 129 -2.38 5.51 3.00
CA SER A 129 -1.94 6.23 4.22
C SER A 129 -0.46 6.03 4.58
N GLY A 130 0.01 4.79 4.72
CA GLY A 130 1.41 4.41 4.95
C GLY A 130 2.00 4.86 6.29
N GLY A 131 1.19 5.33 7.23
CA GLY A 131 1.60 5.60 8.61
C GLY A 131 1.79 4.32 9.42
N TRP A 132 2.42 4.45 10.60
CA TRP A 132 2.57 3.35 11.53
C TRP A 132 1.21 2.74 11.94
N CYS A 133 0.19 3.58 12.13
CA CYS A 133 -1.20 3.20 12.28
C CYS A 133 -2.12 4.21 11.57
N MET A 134 -3.42 3.88 11.53
CA MET A 134 -4.48 4.85 11.25
C MET A 134 -4.74 5.64 12.54
N ASN A 135 -4.14 6.82 12.67
CA ASN A 135 -4.22 7.62 13.89
C ASN A 135 -5.62 8.20 14.11
N ASP A 136 -6.00 8.38 15.38
CA ASP A 136 -7.13 9.22 15.76
C ASP A 136 -6.90 10.69 15.33
N GLU A 137 -7.97 11.44 15.16
CA GLU A 137 -7.95 12.84 14.69
C GLU A 137 -8.42 13.85 15.75
N ALA A 138 -8.97 13.38 16.88
CA ALA A 138 -9.49 14.26 17.92
C ALA A 138 -8.49 14.50 19.07
N ALA A 139 -7.78 13.45 19.49
CA ALA A 139 -6.93 13.42 20.69
C ALA A 139 -5.43 13.28 20.35
N THR A 140 -5.04 13.53 19.11
CA THR A 140 -3.65 13.49 18.66
C THR A 140 -3.04 14.89 18.54
N HIS A 141 -1.75 14.98 18.82
CA HIS A 141 -0.98 16.19 18.56
C HIS A 141 -0.36 16.10 17.15
N TYR A 142 -0.37 17.18 16.38
CA TYR A 142 0.11 17.19 14.99
C TYR A 142 1.55 16.67 14.83
N ASN A 143 2.46 17.02 15.77
CA ASN A 143 3.82 16.44 15.79
C ASN A 143 3.81 14.90 15.84
N SER A 144 2.95 14.30 16.67
CA SER A 144 2.86 12.83 16.76
C SER A 144 2.27 12.20 15.49
N ILE A 145 1.35 12.91 14.82
CA ILE A 145 0.85 12.50 13.50
C ILE A 145 2.00 12.49 12.49
N ILE A 146 2.84 13.53 12.50
CA ILE A 146 4.00 13.63 11.61
C ILE A 146 5.01 12.52 11.91
N ASP A 147 5.36 12.31 13.19
CA ASP A 147 6.33 11.30 13.60
C ASP A 147 5.91 9.89 13.18
N GLN A 148 4.65 9.52 13.43
CA GLN A 148 4.17 8.17 13.11
C GLN A 148 4.03 7.93 11.59
N HIS A 149 3.70 8.97 10.81
CA HIS A 149 3.72 8.88 9.34
C HIS A 149 5.15 8.77 8.82
N THR A 150 6.07 9.56 9.37
CA THR A 150 7.49 9.56 8.98
C THR A 150 8.11 8.18 9.20
N LEU A 151 7.81 7.53 10.32
CA LEU A 151 8.28 6.17 10.62
C LEU A 151 7.84 5.16 9.55
N GLY A 152 6.57 5.19 9.15
CA GLY A 152 6.04 4.32 8.10
C GLY A 152 6.64 4.65 6.72
N PHE A 153 6.73 5.93 6.37
CA PHE A 153 7.30 6.39 5.09
C PHE A 153 8.77 6.05 4.94
N GLU A 154 9.56 6.18 6.01
CA GLU A 154 10.97 5.81 5.98
C GLU A 154 11.14 4.30 5.71
N PHE A 155 10.34 3.46 6.37
CA PHE A 155 10.34 2.02 6.09
C PHE A 155 9.98 1.72 4.63
N LEU A 156 8.89 2.30 4.13
CA LEU A 156 8.42 2.09 2.75
C LEU A 156 9.47 2.53 1.73
N LYS A 157 10.01 3.73 1.89
CA LYS A 157 11.07 4.28 1.03
C LYS A 157 12.30 3.37 1.03
N ASN A 158 12.76 2.94 2.21
CA ASN A 158 13.98 2.15 2.34
C ASN A 158 13.86 0.71 1.83
N ARG A 159 12.64 0.16 1.73
CA ARG A 159 12.42 -1.23 1.28
C ARG A 159 11.91 -1.35 -0.14
N PHE A 160 11.10 -0.41 -0.59
CA PHE A 160 10.37 -0.51 -1.85
C PHE A 160 10.64 0.67 -2.82
N GLY A 161 11.24 1.76 -2.34
CA GLY A 161 11.52 2.94 -3.16
C GLY A 161 10.25 3.71 -3.56
N GLU A 162 10.31 4.40 -4.69
CA GLU A 162 9.26 5.35 -5.12
C GLU A 162 7.89 4.69 -5.37
N CYS A 163 7.85 3.43 -5.80
CA CYS A 163 6.60 2.75 -6.10
C CYS A 163 5.73 2.45 -4.87
N ALA A 164 6.31 2.50 -3.67
CA ALA A 164 5.57 2.35 -2.42
C ALA A 164 5.12 3.68 -1.80
N ARG A 165 5.40 4.82 -2.44
CA ARG A 165 5.00 6.12 -1.89
C ARG A 165 3.47 6.23 -1.88
N PRO A 166 2.81 6.33 -0.71
CA PRO A 166 1.37 6.50 -0.65
C PRO A 166 0.94 7.79 -1.34
N LYS A 167 -0.18 7.72 -2.06
CA LYS A 167 -0.80 8.86 -2.77
C LYS A 167 -2.10 9.31 -2.16
N ILE A 168 -2.78 8.40 -1.46
CA ILE A 168 -4.13 8.62 -0.93
C ILE A 168 -4.15 8.32 0.57
N GLY A 169 -4.80 9.20 1.34
CA GLY A 169 -5.09 8.99 2.75
C GLY A 169 -6.32 8.11 2.93
N TRP A 170 -6.28 7.25 3.94
CA TRP A 170 -7.29 6.25 4.26
C TRP A 170 -7.59 6.29 5.76
N GLN A 171 -8.64 7.03 6.12
CA GLN A 171 -9.09 7.27 7.50
C GLN A 171 -10.52 6.74 7.67
N ILE A 172 -10.70 5.44 7.45
CA ILE A 172 -12.05 4.85 7.39
C ILE A 172 -12.73 4.74 8.75
N ASP A 173 -11.96 4.66 9.84
CA ASP A 173 -12.49 4.37 11.19
C ASP A 173 -12.32 5.42 12.30
N PRO A 174 -11.53 6.51 12.19
CA PRO A 174 -11.54 7.58 13.20
C PRO A 174 -12.92 8.22 13.39
N PHE A 175 -13.22 8.61 14.62
CA PHE A 175 -14.54 9.14 15.01
C PHE A 175 -14.66 10.64 14.76
N GLY A 176 -14.75 11.01 13.48
CA GLY A 176 -14.71 12.38 13.01
C GLY A 176 -13.33 12.77 12.48
N HIS A 177 -13.28 13.84 11.68
CA HIS A 177 -12.09 14.19 10.91
C HIS A 177 -11.68 15.64 11.16
N SER A 178 -10.38 15.83 11.39
CA SER A 178 -9.79 17.11 11.71
C SER A 178 -9.38 17.85 10.44
N ARG A 179 -9.64 19.16 10.42
CA ARG A 179 -9.10 20.04 9.38
C ARG A 179 -7.57 19.98 9.33
N GLU A 180 -6.91 19.79 10.49
CA GLU A 180 -5.46 19.72 10.59
C GLU A 180 -4.87 18.52 9.85
N LEU A 181 -5.44 17.31 10.01
CA LEU A 181 -4.94 16.13 9.30
C LEU A 181 -5.04 16.30 7.78
N ALA A 182 -6.15 16.86 7.28
CA ALA A 182 -6.30 17.17 5.86
C ALA A 182 -5.22 18.15 5.36
N SER A 183 -4.85 19.15 6.17
CA SER A 183 -3.76 20.08 5.85
C SER A 183 -2.40 19.37 5.82
N LEU A 184 -2.13 18.50 6.80
CA LEU A 184 -0.89 17.72 6.87
C LEU A 184 -0.77 16.76 5.68
N PHE A 185 -1.84 16.07 5.29
CA PHE A 185 -1.84 15.17 4.13
C PHE A 185 -1.56 15.93 2.84
N ALA A 186 -2.16 17.10 2.63
CA ALA A 186 -1.82 17.94 1.48
C ALA A 186 -0.32 18.31 1.47
N GLN A 187 0.25 18.67 2.63
CA GLN A 187 1.68 19.02 2.76
C GLN A 187 2.62 17.80 2.61
N MET A 188 2.17 16.60 2.98
CA MET A 188 2.89 15.34 2.74
C MET A 188 2.83 14.90 1.25
N GLY A 189 2.02 15.59 0.44
CA GLY A 189 1.87 15.33 -0.99
C GLY A 189 0.87 14.22 -1.30
N PHE A 190 -0.16 14.07 -0.48
CA PHE A 190 -1.33 13.25 -0.82
C PHE A 190 -2.26 13.99 -1.77
N ASP A 191 -2.81 13.25 -2.73
CA ASP A 191 -3.71 13.75 -3.77
C ASP A 191 -5.20 13.64 -3.35
N GLY A 192 -5.49 12.81 -2.34
CA GLY A 192 -6.84 12.59 -1.85
C GLY A 192 -6.89 11.97 -0.46
N LEU A 193 -8.05 12.01 0.16
CA LEU A 193 -8.35 11.44 1.48
C LEU A 193 -9.75 10.80 1.44
N PHE A 194 -9.83 9.53 1.80
CA PHE A 194 -11.09 8.81 1.97
C PHE A 194 -11.32 8.52 3.44
N PHE A 195 -12.56 8.67 3.88
CA PHE A 195 -12.96 8.37 5.24
C PHE A 195 -14.38 7.80 5.29
N GLY A 196 -14.69 7.07 6.36
CA GLY A 196 -15.95 6.32 6.51
C GLY A 196 -16.95 6.95 7.48
N ARG A 197 -16.49 7.70 8.48
CA ARG A 197 -17.34 8.18 9.56
C ARG A 197 -17.62 9.68 9.45
N ALA A 198 -18.89 10.05 9.33
CA ALA A 198 -19.33 11.44 9.40
C ALA A 198 -20.62 11.51 10.22
N ASP A 199 -21.02 12.72 10.62
CA ASP A 199 -22.34 12.91 11.21
C ASP A 199 -23.42 12.41 10.23
N TYR A 200 -24.38 11.64 10.75
CA TYR A 200 -25.40 11.00 9.91
C TYR A 200 -26.29 12.04 9.18
N GLN A 201 -26.51 13.23 9.75
CA GLN A 201 -27.24 14.32 9.12
C GLN A 201 -26.45 14.91 7.95
N ASP A 202 -25.13 15.08 8.10
CA ASP A 202 -24.25 15.54 7.02
C ASP A 202 -24.18 14.50 5.89
N TYR A 203 -24.04 13.22 6.24
CA TYR A 203 -24.07 12.13 5.26
C TYR A 203 -25.38 12.13 4.44
N GLU A 204 -26.54 12.20 5.11
CA GLU A 204 -27.83 12.27 4.43
C GLU A 204 -27.94 13.48 3.51
N GLN A 205 -27.51 14.65 4.00
CA GLN A 205 -27.53 15.88 3.22
C GLN A 205 -26.66 15.74 1.97
N ARG A 206 -25.40 15.30 2.12
CA ARG A 206 -24.46 15.11 1.01
C ARG A 206 -24.93 14.09 -0.02
N ASN A 207 -25.58 13.02 0.43
CA ASN A 207 -26.16 12.02 -0.47
C ASN A 207 -27.33 12.60 -1.29
N LYS A 208 -28.17 13.45 -0.67
CA LYS A 208 -29.27 14.17 -1.34
C LYS A 208 -28.73 15.22 -2.32
N THR A 209 -27.72 16.00 -1.93
CA THR A 209 -27.17 17.11 -2.72
C THR A 209 -26.05 16.72 -3.68
N LYS A 210 -25.63 15.45 -3.70
CA LYS A 210 -24.53 14.93 -4.54
C LYS A 210 -23.19 15.62 -4.25
N THR A 211 -22.89 15.80 -2.96
CA THR A 211 -21.65 16.44 -2.45
C THR A 211 -20.87 15.52 -1.50
N MET A 212 -20.88 14.22 -1.80
CA MET A 212 -20.08 13.21 -1.09
C MET A 212 -18.58 13.40 -1.33
N GLU A 213 -18.23 13.88 -2.51
CA GLU A 213 -16.87 14.21 -2.91
C GLU A 213 -16.71 15.73 -2.95
N MET A 214 -15.61 16.24 -2.40
CA MET A 214 -15.33 17.68 -2.37
C MET A 214 -13.82 17.94 -2.34
N VAL A 215 -13.43 19.15 -2.76
CA VAL A 215 -12.08 19.66 -2.48
C VAL A 215 -12.09 20.27 -1.08
N TRP A 216 -11.41 19.63 -0.14
CA TRP A 216 -11.32 20.11 1.23
C TRP A 216 -10.19 21.12 1.37
N LYS A 217 -10.52 22.42 1.42
CA LYS A 217 -9.58 23.50 1.74
C LYS A 217 -9.31 23.53 3.25
N ALA A 218 -8.19 22.95 3.64
CA ALA A 218 -7.88 22.63 5.03
C ALA A 218 -7.03 23.70 5.76
N SER A 219 -6.57 24.74 5.08
CA SER A 219 -5.83 25.85 5.67
C SER A 219 -6.28 27.16 5.06
N ASP A 220 -6.38 28.20 5.88
CA ASP A 220 -6.66 29.57 5.42
C ASP A 220 -5.38 30.29 4.95
N ASN A 221 -4.21 29.72 5.26
CA ASN A 221 -2.88 30.28 5.01
C ASN A 221 -2.10 29.57 3.90
N LEU A 222 -2.64 28.48 3.33
CA LEU A 222 -2.10 27.73 2.19
C LEU A 222 -3.12 27.79 1.05
#